data_AF-A0AAW9IA32-F1
#
_entry.id   AF-A0AAW9IA32-F1
#
_cell.length_a   1.000
_cell.length_b   1.000
_cell.length_c   1.000
_cell.angle_alpha   90.00
_cell.angle_beta   90.00
_cell.angle_gamma   90.00
#
_symmetry.space_group_name_H-M   'P 1'
#
loop_
_entity.id
_entity.type
_entity.pdbx_description
1 polymer ?
#
loop_
_entity_poly.entity_id
_entity_poly.type
_entity_poly.pdbx_seq_one_letter_code
_entity_poly.pdbx_strand_id
1 'polypeptide(L)' 'VQKVYAELENQNLIYTQRGIGKFVTEDENIINDLRQELFNETIDKFIEDSKALGFTRQTILAIISERYKEDKNE' A
#
# COMPACT_ATOMS: atom_id res chain seq x y z
N VAL A 1 -7.91 7.22 20.81
CA VAL A 1 -6.47 6.88 20.66
C VAL A 1 -6.17 5.44 21.08
N GLN A 2 -6.61 4.95 22.26
CA GLN A 2 -6.36 3.56 22.68
C GLN A 2 -6.80 2.48 21.67
N LYS A 3 -7.95 2.63 20.99
CA LYS A 3 -8.41 1.68 19.98
C LYS A 3 -7.44 1.53 18.80
N VAL A 4 -6.90 2.65 18.30
CA VAL A 4 -5.92 2.66 17.20
C VAL A 4 -4.64 1.94 17.60
N TYR A 5 -4.15 2.17 18.83
CA TYR A 5 -2.97 1.46 19.32
C TYR A 5 -3.20 -0.04 19.51
N ALA A 6 -4.40 -0.44 19.95
CA ALA A 6 -4.73 -1.86 20.07
C ALA A 6 -4.79 -2.54 18.70
N GLU A 7 -5.29 -1.84 17.67
CA GLU A 7 -5.38 -2.35 16.30
C GLU A 7 -3.99 -2.46 15.64
N LEU A 8 -3.14 -1.45 15.80
CA LEU A 8 -1.75 -1.47 15.34
C LEU A 8 -0.91 -2.54 16.06
N GLU A 9 -1.16 -2.77 17.36
CA GLU A 9 -0.50 -3.82 18.13
C GLU A 9 -0.99 -5.22 17.73
N ASN A 10 -2.28 -5.38 17.38
CA ASN A 10 -2.83 -6.62 16.82
C ASN A 10 -2.28 -6.93 15.42
N GLN A 11 -1.97 -5.90 14.62
CA GLN A 11 -1.31 -6.03 13.33
C GLN A 11 0.23 -6.16 13.44
N ASN A 12 0.78 -6.23 14.66
CA ASN A 12 2.22 -6.27 14.93
C ASN A 12 3.00 -5.08 14.34
N LEU A 13 2.32 -3.96 14.05
CA LEU A 13 2.94 -2.74 13.53
C LEU A 13 3.58 -1.90 14.64
N ILE A 14 3.09 -2.06 15.87
CA ILE A 14 3.70 -1.47 17.06
C ILE A 14 3.77 -2.48 18.20
N TYR A 15 4.78 -2.34 19.07
CA TYR A 15 4.91 -3.15 20.29
C TYR A 15 5.12 -2.26 21.51
N THR A 16 4.68 -2.74 22.67
CA THR A 16 4.81 -2.02 23.94
C THR A 16 6.00 -2.55 24.75
N GLN A 17 6.97 -1.67 25.04
CA GLN A 17 8.04 -1.97 26.00
C GLN A 17 7.67 -1.39 27.36
N ARG A 18 7.42 -2.28 28.35
CA ARG A 18 6.96 -1.89 29.69
C ARG A 18 7.89 -0.85 30.32
N GLY A 19 7.30 0.28 30.73
CA GLY A 19 8.02 1.38 31.38
C GLY A 19 8.77 2.34 30.44
N ILE A 20 8.78 2.07 29.13
CA ILE A 20 9.57 2.82 28.14
C ILE A 20 8.68 3.45 27.07
N GLY A 21 7.63 2.74 26.62
CA GLY A 21 6.66 3.29 25.66
C GLY A 21 6.20 2.29 24.60
N LYS A 22 5.63 2.81 23.51
CA LYS A 22 5.23 2.04 22.32
C LYS A 22 6.20 2.37 21.17
N PHE A 23 6.61 1.35 20.42
CA PHE A 23 7.59 1.44 19.33
C PHE A 23 7.03 0.83 18.05
N VAL A 24 7.49 1.31 16.90
CA VAL A 24 7.13 0.75 15.59
C VAL A 24 7.96 -0.51 15.34
N THR A 25 7.38 -1.50 14.67
CA THR A 25 8.11 -2.71 14.27
C THR A 25 9.22 -2.41 13.26
N GLU A 26 10.35 -3.09 13.40
CA GLU A 26 11.47 -3.07 12.44
C GLU A 26 11.49 -4.35 11.58
N ASP A 27 10.48 -5.22 11.71
CA ASP A 27 10.38 -6.43 10.92
C ASP A 27 10.09 -6.09 9.45
N GLU A 28 11.10 -6.27 8.61
CA GLU A 28 11.01 -5.99 7.18
C GLU A 28 9.92 -6.81 6.48
N ASN A 29 9.60 -8.02 6.96
CA ASN A 29 8.55 -8.83 6.36
C ASN A 29 7.17 -8.20 6.60
N ILE A 30 6.88 -7.81 7.85
CA ILE A 30 5.61 -7.14 8.21
C ILE A 30 5.46 -5.83 7.42
N ILE A 31 6.55 -5.07 7.30
CA ILE A 31 6.54 -3.81 6.54
C ILE A 31 6.31 -4.08 5.05
N ASN A 32 6.96 -5.10 4.48
CA ASN A 32 6.80 -5.44 3.08
C ASN A 32 5.38 -5.96 2.77
N ASP A 33 4.82 -6.79 3.63
CA ASP A 33 3.47 -7.33 3.48
C ASP A 33 2.44 -6.20 3.51
N LEU A 34 2.55 -5.25 4.46
CA LEU A 34 1.68 -4.08 4.51
C LEU A 34 1.81 -3.21 3.25
N ARG A 35 3.03 -3.02 2.74
CA ARG A 35 3.25 -2.30 1.48
C ARG A 35 2.59 -2.98 0.30
N GLN A 36 2.67 -4.32 0.22
CA GLN A 36 2.03 -5.09 -0.84
C GLN A 36 0.51 -5.02 -0.75
N GLU A 37 -0.05 -5.12 0.46
CA GLU A 37 -1.49 -4.94 0.70
C GLU A 37 -1.98 -3.58 0.20
N LEU A 38 -1.34 -2.49 0.66
CA LEU A 38 -1.68 -1.14 0.23
C LEU A 38 -1.54 -0.94 -1.28
N PHE A 39 -0.50 -1.54 -1.89
CA PHE A 39 -0.30 -1.47 -3.32
C PHE A 39 -1.42 -2.19 -4.08
N ASN A 40 -1.80 -3.39 -3.65
CA ASN A 40 -2.89 -4.14 -4.26
C ASN A 40 -4.23 -3.40 -4.15
N GLU A 41 -4.57 -2.86 -2.98
CA GLU A 41 -5.77 -2.04 -2.79
C GLU A 41 -5.79 -0.82 -3.73
N THR A 42 -4.63 -0.17 -3.89
CA THR A 42 -4.48 0.98 -4.79
C THR A 42 -4.70 0.58 -6.25
N ILE A 43 -4.13 -0.56 -6.67
CA ILE A 43 -4.29 -1.07 -8.03
C ILE A 43 -5.72 -1.51 -8.31
N ASP A 44 -6.36 -2.19 -7.36
CA ASP A 44 -7.75 -2.64 -7.50
C ASP A 44 -8.69 -1.44 -7.66
N LYS A 45 -8.56 -0.42 -6.81
CA LYS A 45 -9.31 0.83 -6.93
C LYS A 45 -9.08 1.52 -8.26
N PHE A 46 -7.82 1.62 -8.69
CA PHE A 46 -7.48 2.21 -9.99
C PHE A 46 -8.14 1.45 -11.15
N ILE A 47 -8.15 0.12 -11.11
CA ILE A 47 -8.80 -0.70 -12.14
C ILE A 47 -10.31 -0.48 -12.14
N GLU A 48 -10.95 -0.43 -10.98
CA GLU A 48 -12.39 -0.15 -10.84
C GLU A 48 -12.75 1.23 -11.41
N ASP A 49 -12.03 2.27 -10.99
CA ASP A 49 -12.23 3.64 -11.46
C ASP A 49 -12.02 3.73 -12.98
N SER A 50 -10.99 3.05 -13.50
CA SER A 50 -10.71 3.01 -14.94
C SER A 50 -11.82 2.32 -15.73
N LYS A 51 -12.38 1.22 -15.22
CA LYS A 51 -13.53 0.54 -15.83
C LYS A 51 -14.78 1.42 -15.80
N ALA A 52 -15.03 2.12 -14.70
CA ALA A 52 -16.17 3.03 -14.56
C ALA A 52 -16.12 4.20 -15.57
N LEU A 53 -14.91 4.64 -15.93
CA LEU A 53 -14.68 5.65 -16.96
C LEU A 53 -14.73 5.08 -18.41
N GLY A 54 -14.98 3.78 -18.58
CA GLY A 54 -15.10 3.13 -19.89
C GLY A 54 -13.77 2.72 -20.52
N PHE A 55 -12.66 2.73 -19.78
CA PHE A 55 -11.39 2.26 -20.31
C PHE A 55 -11.33 0.74 -20.39
N THR A 56 -10.81 0.23 -21.50
CA THR A 56 -10.53 -1.19 -21.67
C THR A 56 -9.20 -1.55 -21.00
N ARG A 57 -9.03 -2.83 -20.65
CA ARG A 57 -7.75 -3.36 -20.14
C ARG A 57 -6.58 -3.01 -21.06
N GLN A 58 -6.78 -3.12 -22.38
CA GLN A 58 -5.75 -2.83 -23.38
C GLN A 58 -5.34 -1.35 -23.33
N THR A 59 -6.31 -0.44 -23.23
CA THR A 59 -6.06 1.00 -23.12
C THR A 59 -5.31 1.34 -21.83
N ILE A 60 -5.72 0.75 -20.70
CA ILE A 60 -5.07 0.96 -19.40
C ILE A 60 -3.59 0.54 -19.48
N LEU A 61 -3.31 -0.67 -19.97
CA LEU A 61 -1.94 -1.17 -20.09
C LEU A 61 -1.07 -0.33 -21.04
N ALA A 62 -1.65 0.15 -22.15
CA ALA A 62 -0.93 1.03 -23.07
C ALA A 62 -0.56 2.37 -22.41
N ILE A 63 -1.49 3.01 -21.69
CA ILE A 63 -1.24 4.27 -20.98
C ILE A 63 -0.18 4.09 -19.89
N ILE A 64 -0.30 3.02 -19.10
CA ILE A 64 0.70 2.70 -18.05
C ILE A 64 2.07 2.52 -18.71
N SER A 65 2.17 1.68 -19.73
CA SER A 65 3.45 1.44 -20.41
C SER A 65 4.05 2.71 -21.02
N GLU A 66 3.23 3.65 -21.48
CA GLU A 66 3.72 4.91 -22.04
C GLU A 66 4.29 5.83 -20.95
N ARG A 67 3.56 6.02 -19.84
CA ARG A 67 4.02 6.84 -18.71
C ARG A 67 5.32 6.30 -18.09
N TYR A 68 5.44 4.98 -17.96
CA TYR A 68 6.68 4.35 -17.46
C TYR A 68 7.87 4.48 -18.43
N LYS A 69 7.65 4.76 -19.71
CA LYS A 69 8.73 5.05 -20.66
C LYS A 69 9.18 6.51 -20.58
N GLU A 70 8.26 7.43 -20.31
CA GLU A 70 8.61 8.85 -20.09
C GLU A 70 9.52 9.01 -18.86
N ASP A 71 9.33 8.20 -17.82
CA ASP A 71 10.19 8.17 -16.63
C ASP A 71 11.63 7.65 -16.88
N LYS A 72 11.93 7.09 -18.07
CA LYS A 72 13.29 6.64 -18.45
C LYS A 72 14.08 7.67 -19.27
N ASN A 73 13.53 8.85 -19.53
CA ASN A 73 14.21 9.94 -20.23
C ASN A 73 14.79 10.99 -19.26
N GLU A 74 15.20 10.58 -18.06
CA GLU A 74 16.08 11.32 -17.14
C GLU A 74 17.33 10.50 -16.79
#